data_AF-A0A182IBC2-F1
#
_entry.id   AF-A0A182IBC2-F1
#
_cell.length_a   1.000
_cell.length_b   1.000
_cell.length_c   1.000
_cell.angle_alpha   90.00
_cell.angle_beta   90.00
_cell.angle_gamma   90.00
#
_symmetry.space_group_name_H-M   'P 1'
#
loop_
_entity.id
_entity.type
_entity.pdbx_description
1 polymer ?
#
loop_
_entity_poly.entity_id
_entity_poly.type
_entity_poly.pdbx_seq_one_letter_code
_entity_poly.pdbx_strand_id
1 'polypeptide(L)'
;MEKPEEVTIQVKGVDNRTVIEVKGKHIVLSEIKPRVEALLANSAIEEVRIFAGINLKIDADLSGDVWRGLNLVVLANEIKVINVVTWNVSGKDNYHTYTNDAGKEGNGHGKGGNDGYPGESGGNILLQANSIQDPDRLTIISNGGNGSGGQNGGKTVVK
;
A
#
# COMPACT_ATOMS: atom_id res chain seq x y z
N MET A 1 -29.22 -12.21 -25.41
CA MET A 1 -28.43 -11.70 -24.27
C MET A 1 -26.99 -12.09 -24.53
N GLU A 2 -26.11 -11.11 -24.80
CA GLU A 2 -24.67 -11.36 -24.76
C GLU A 2 -24.30 -11.79 -23.34
N LYS A 3 -23.44 -12.81 -23.24
CA LYS A 3 -22.81 -13.16 -21.96
C LYS A 3 -22.11 -11.90 -21.44
N PRO A 4 -22.27 -11.52 -20.16
CA PRO A 4 -21.42 -10.48 -19.59
C PRO A 4 -19.97 -10.92 -19.80
N GLU A 5 -19.17 -10.08 -20.44
CA GLU A 5 -17.76 -10.39 -20.69
C GLU A 5 -17.04 -10.56 -19.36
N GLU A 6 -16.33 -11.68 -19.23
CA GLU A 6 -15.81 -12.14 -17.95
C GLU A 6 -14.53 -11.37 -17.55
N VAL A 7 -14.51 -10.85 -16.32
CA VAL A 7 -13.31 -10.25 -15.75
C VAL A 7 -12.31 -11.35 -15.38
N THR A 8 -11.13 -11.29 -15.98
CA THR A 8 -10.02 -12.21 -15.71
C THR A 8 -9.12 -11.64 -14.62
N ILE A 9 -8.77 -12.45 -13.62
CA ILE A 9 -7.83 -12.11 -12.53
C ILE A 9 -6.72 -13.16 -12.52
N GLN A 10 -5.46 -12.74 -12.63
CA GLN A 10 -4.30 -13.64 -12.67
C GLN A 10 -3.15 -13.09 -11.84
N VAL A 11 -2.37 -13.98 -11.21
CA VAL A 11 -1.10 -13.64 -10.57
C VAL A 11 0.04 -13.92 -11.57
N LYS A 12 0.98 -12.99 -11.71
CA LYS A 12 2.13 -13.10 -12.62
C LYS A 12 3.42 -12.58 -11.99
N GLY A 13 4.55 -13.12 -12.42
CA GLY A 13 5.86 -12.53 -12.18
C GLY A 13 6.19 -11.50 -13.27
N VAL A 14 6.56 -10.28 -12.88
CA VAL A 14 6.97 -9.20 -13.79
C VAL A 14 8.19 -8.50 -13.19
N ASP A 15 9.32 -8.51 -13.88
CA ASP A 15 10.56 -7.85 -13.45
C ASP A 15 10.95 -8.18 -11.99
N ASN A 16 10.92 -9.48 -11.64
CA ASN A 16 11.13 -10.03 -10.30
C ASN A 16 10.08 -9.68 -9.23
N ARG A 17 8.97 -9.03 -9.62
CA ARG A 17 7.87 -8.69 -8.72
C ARG A 17 6.67 -9.60 -8.94
N THR A 18 5.92 -9.89 -7.89
CA THR A 18 4.64 -10.62 -8.02
C THR A 18 3.51 -9.62 -8.15
N VAL A 19 2.73 -9.74 -9.23
CA VAL A 19 1.70 -8.78 -9.65
C VAL A 19 0.36 -9.49 -9.84
N ILE A 20 -0.73 -8.89 -9.36
CA ILE A 20 -2.09 -9.28 -9.73
C ILE A 20 -2.53 -8.46 -10.94
N GLU A 21 -2.94 -9.13 -12.01
CA GLU A 21 -3.45 -8.50 -13.22
C GLU A 21 -4.96 -8.78 -13.35
N VAL A 22 -5.77 -7.72 -13.34
CA VAL A 22 -7.21 -7.74 -13.55
C VAL A 22 -7.50 -7.15 -14.93
N LYS A 23 -8.22 -7.88 -15.78
CA LYS A 23 -8.61 -7.46 -17.14
C LYS A 23 -10.09 -7.67 -17.39
N GLY A 24 -10.74 -6.65 -17.97
CA GLY A 24 -12.13 -6.72 -18.43
C GLY A 24 -12.50 -5.46 -19.20
N LYS A 25 -13.60 -5.46 -19.96
CA LYS A 25 -14.07 -4.22 -20.61
C LYS A 25 -14.78 -3.30 -19.62
N HIS A 26 -15.65 -3.86 -18.80
CA HIS A 26 -16.37 -3.18 -17.73
C HIS A 26 -15.98 -3.82 -16.40
N ILE A 27 -15.47 -3.02 -15.47
CA ILE A 27 -15.07 -3.50 -14.15
C ILE A 27 -15.80 -2.68 -13.10
N VAL A 28 -16.41 -3.36 -12.14
CA VAL A 28 -16.92 -2.75 -10.90
C VAL A 28 -15.99 -3.20 -9.77
N LEU A 29 -15.45 -2.23 -9.02
CA LEU A 29 -14.44 -2.53 -8.01
C LEU A 29 -14.98 -3.45 -6.91
N SER A 30 -16.19 -3.21 -6.42
CA SER A 30 -16.83 -4.06 -5.40
C SER A 30 -16.99 -5.53 -5.82
N GLU A 31 -17.18 -5.81 -7.11
CA GLU A 31 -17.35 -7.16 -7.64
C GLU A 31 -16.04 -7.96 -7.69
N ILE A 32 -14.92 -7.30 -8.01
CA ILE A 32 -13.60 -7.95 -8.12
C ILE A 32 -12.82 -7.95 -6.81
N LYS A 33 -13.07 -6.97 -5.93
CA LYS A 33 -12.29 -6.72 -4.72
C LYS A 33 -12.12 -7.96 -3.83
N PRO A 34 -13.17 -8.74 -3.47
CA PRO A 34 -12.98 -9.90 -2.59
C PRO A 34 -12.02 -10.96 -3.16
N ARG A 35 -12.05 -11.15 -4.48
CA ARG A 35 -11.17 -12.11 -5.17
C ARG A 35 -9.72 -11.62 -5.21
N VAL A 36 -9.51 -10.30 -5.38
CA VAL A 36 -8.18 -9.70 -5.34
C VAL A 36 -7.61 -9.75 -3.93
N GLU A 37 -8.39 -9.37 -2.91
CA GLU A 37 -7.96 -9.37 -1.52
C GLU A 37 -7.64 -10.79 -1.01
N ALA A 38 -8.36 -11.81 -1.47
CA ALA A 38 -8.03 -13.20 -1.18
C ALA A 38 -6.66 -13.63 -1.74
N LEU A 39 -6.22 -13.07 -2.88
CA LEU A 39 -4.89 -13.33 -3.44
C LEU A 39 -3.80 -12.58 -2.68
N LEU A 40 -4.08 -11.34 -2.28
CA LEU A 40 -3.17 -10.51 -1.46
C LEU A 40 -2.84 -11.18 -0.12
N ALA A 41 -3.81 -11.86 0.51
CA ALA A 41 -3.61 -12.54 1.79
C ALA A 41 -2.61 -13.72 1.74
N ASN A 42 -2.35 -14.29 0.56
CA ASN A 42 -1.65 -15.57 0.41
C ASN A 42 -0.28 -15.46 -0.28
N SER A 43 0.17 -14.25 -0.64
CA SER A 43 1.41 -14.08 -1.41
C SER A 43 2.06 -12.72 -1.19
N ALA A 44 3.37 -12.64 -1.44
CA ALA A 44 4.12 -11.39 -1.46
C ALA A 44 3.83 -10.62 -2.77
N ILE A 45 2.60 -10.14 -2.92
CA ILE A 45 2.21 -9.27 -4.02
C ILE A 45 2.74 -7.87 -3.73
N GLU A 46 3.32 -7.24 -4.75
CA GLU A 46 3.85 -5.88 -4.66
C GLU A 46 2.99 -4.88 -5.44
N GLU A 47 2.19 -5.37 -6.40
CA GLU A 47 1.44 -4.52 -7.32
C GLU A 47 0.13 -5.19 -7.77
N VAL A 48 -0.94 -4.38 -7.88
CA VAL A 48 -2.20 -4.75 -8.52
C VAL A 48 -2.39 -3.85 -9.75
N ARG A 49 -2.65 -4.47 -10.91
CA ARG A 49 -2.93 -3.79 -12.18
C ARG A 49 -4.36 -4.06 -12.60
N ILE A 50 -5.15 -3.00 -12.78
CA ILE A 50 -6.51 -3.08 -13.27
C ILE A 50 -6.55 -2.45 -14.67
N PHE A 51 -6.86 -3.26 -15.67
CA PHE A 51 -7.02 -2.82 -17.06
C PHE A 51 -8.49 -2.94 -17.47
N ALA A 52 -9.20 -1.80 -17.47
CA ALA A 52 -10.58 -1.69 -17.88
C ALA A 52 -10.69 -1.15 -19.31
N GLY A 53 -11.04 -1.98 -20.29
CA GLY A 53 -11.06 -1.57 -21.69
C GLY A 53 -12.03 -0.41 -22.01
N ILE A 54 -13.15 -0.32 -21.31
CA ILE A 54 -14.18 0.71 -21.50
C ILE A 54 -14.35 1.55 -20.24
N ASN A 55 -14.75 0.93 -19.12
CA ASN A 55 -14.90 1.68 -17.87
C ASN A 55 -14.56 0.88 -16.61
N LEU A 56 -14.07 1.63 -15.62
CA LEU A 56 -13.96 1.21 -14.23
C LEU A 56 -14.95 2.02 -13.39
N LYS A 57 -15.82 1.32 -12.64
CA LYS A 57 -16.62 1.92 -11.57
C LYS A 57 -15.91 1.73 -10.24
N ILE A 58 -15.60 2.85 -9.59
CA ILE A 58 -15.04 2.92 -8.25
C ILE A 58 -16.20 3.15 -7.29
N ASP A 59 -16.59 2.10 -6.58
CA ASP A 59 -17.75 2.09 -5.68
C ASP A 59 -17.43 1.51 -4.29
N ALA A 60 -16.17 1.18 -4.03
CA ALA A 60 -15.71 0.57 -2.78
C ALA A 60 -14.38 1.17 -2.28
N ASP A 61 -14.22 1.17 -0.96
CA ASP A 61 -12.97 1.52 -0.28
C ASP A 61 -11.90 0.45 -0.44
N LEU A 62 -10.63 0.87 -0.40
CA LEU A 62 -9.47 -0.02 -0.24
C LEU A 62 -8.84 0.27 1.12
N SER A 63 -8.96 -0.66 2.06
CA SER A 63 -8.49 -0.48 3.44
C SER A 63 -6.97 -0.69 3.55
N GLY A 64 -6.30 0.18 4.31
CA GLY A 64 -4.86 0.07 4.62
C GLY A 64 -4.47 -1.12 5.49
N ASP A 65 -5.43 -1.95 5.93
CA ASP A 65 -5.12 -3.25 6.54
C ASP A 65 -4.80 -4.33 5.50
N VAL A 66 -5.42 -4.23 4.31
CA VAL A 66 -5.27 -5.21 3.23
C VAL A 66 -4.39 -4.65 2.10
N TRP A 67 -4.51 -3.36 1.82
CA TRP A 67 -3.87 -2.66 0.70
C TRP A 67 -2.58 -1.93 1.10
N ARG A 68 -2.07 -2.19 2.30
CA ARG A 68 -0.89 -1.55 2.88
C ARG A 68 0.33 -1.66 1.97
N GLY A 69 0.99 -0.54 1.69
CA GLY A 69 2.25 -0.53 0.95
C GLY A 69 2.17 -1.01 -0.50
N LEU A 70 0.96 -1.31 -1.01
CA LEU A 70 0.77 -1.92 -2.32
C LEU A 70 0.69 -0.87 -3.42
N ASN A 71 1.39 -1.16 -4.53
CA ASN A 71 1.24 -0.34 -5.73
C ASN A 71 -0.05 -0.70 -6.46
N LEU A 72 -0.82 0.31 -6.88
CA LEU A 72 -2.05 0.14 -7.65
C LEU A 72 -1.94 0.91 -8.96
N VAL A 73 -2.03 0.19 -10.07
CA VAL A 73 -2.08 0.77 -11.41
C VAL A 73 -3.46 0.52 -12.00
N VAL A 74 -4.11 1.58 -12.44
CA VAL A 74 -5.42 1.54 -13.08
C VAL A 74 -5.32 2.22 -14.43
N LEU A 75 -5.53 1.46 -15.50
CA LEU A 75 -5.72 2.01 -16.84
C LEU A 75 -7.14 1.73 -17.30
N ALA A 76 -7.86 2.78 -17.67
CA ALA A 76 -9.20 2.67 -18.21
C ALA A 76 -9.45 3.69 -19.32
N ASN A 77 -10.46 3.50 -20.16
CA ASN A 77 -10.92 4.60 -21.03
C ASN A 77 -11.73 5.63 -20.22
N GLU A 78 -12.63 5.18 -19.35
CA GLU A 78 -13.45 6.01 -18.47
C GLU A 78 -13.40 5.48 -17.03
N ILE A 79 -13.26 6.37 -16.04
CA ILE A 79 -13.38 6.05 -14.61
C ILE A 79 -14.60 6.78 -14.06
N LYS A 80 -15.45 6.09 -13.29
CA LYS A 80 -16.59 6.70 -12.59
C LYS A 80 -16.48 6.42 -11.11
N VAL A 81 -16.38 7.48 -10.30
CA VAL A 81 -16.42 7.35 -8.85
C VAL A 81 -17.87 7.47 -8.39
N ILE A 82 -18.47 6.34 -8.05
CA ILE A 82 -19.91 6.24 -7.77
C ILE A 82 -20.21 6.74 -6.35
N ASN A 83 -19.44 6.25 -5.38
CA ASN A 83 -19.59 6.52 -3.96
C ASN A 83 -18.44 7.42 -3.47
N VAL A 84 -18.64 8.11 -2.34
CA VAL A 84 -17.52 8.73 -1.63
C VAL A 84 -16.69 7.62 -1.00
N VAL A 85 -15.46 7.43 -1.47
CA VAL A 85 -14.60 6.31 -1.08
C VAL A 85 -13.18 6.77 -0.77
N THR A 86 -12.49 5.97 0.05
CA THR A 86 -11.09 6.14 0.41
C THR A 86 -10.28 4.93 -0.03
N TRP A 87 -9.20 5.18 -0.74
CA TRP A 87 -8.17 4.21 -1.04
C TRP A 87 -6.94 4.51 -0.20
N ASN A 88 -6.63 3.65 0.76
CA ASN A 88 -5.50 3.81 1.65
C ASN A 88 -4.46 2.71 1.39
N VAL A 89 -3.32 3.12 0.84
CA VAL A 89 -2.16 2.26 0.56
C VAL A 89 -0.94 2.66 1.41
N SER A 90 -1.15 3.43 2.48
CA SER A 90 -0.06 3.91 3.35
C SER A 90 0.73 2.76 3.98
N GLY A 91 2.00 2.99 4.30
CA GLY A 91 2.84 2.05 5.04
C GLY A 91 2.51 2.04 6.53
N LYS A 92 2.94 0.98 7.24
CA LYS A 92 2.87 0.91 8.70
C LYS A 92 3.98 1.70 9.38
N ASP A 93 3.62 2.44 10.42
CA ASP A 93 4.58 3.01 11.38
C ASP A 93 5.34 1.92 12.14
N ASN A 94 6.57 2.25 12.54
CA ASN A 94 7.38 1.43 13.43
C ASN A 94 7.41 2.02 14.84
N TYR A 95 6.92 1.25 15.80
CA TYR A 95 6.78 1.68 17.19
C TYR A 95 7.82 1.01 18.11
N HIS A 96 8.96 0.58 17.58
CA HIS A 96 10.02 0.03 18.43
C HIS A 96 10.46 1.06 19.48
N THR A 97 10.53 0.62 20.73
CA THR A 97 10.98 1.47 21.84
C THR A 97 12.12 0.79 22.58
N TYR A 98 13.22 1.52 22.78
CA TYR A 98 14.28 1.11 23.67
C TYR A 98 13.90 1.44 25.12
N THR A 99 13.96 0.43 26.01
CA THR A 99 13.60 0.59 27.42
C THR A 99 14.74 1.14 28.28
N ASN A 100 15.98 1.11 27.78
CA ASN A 100 17.17 1.54 28.50
C ASN A 100 18.10 2.35 27.58
N ASP A 101 18.93 3.21 28.17
CA ASP A 101 20.06 3.84 27.48
C ASP A 101 21.13 2.78 27.11
N ALA A 102 22.01 3.09 26.16
CA ALA A 102 23.04 2.16 25.67
C ALA A 102 24.10 1.72 26.70
N GLY A 103 24.10 2.31 27.89
CA GLY A 103 25.03 1.97 28.97
C GLY A 103 26.46 2.46 28.72
N LYS A 104 27.45 1.83 29.35
CA LYS A 104 28.84 2.29 29.33
C LYS A 104 29.78 1.28 28.70
N GLU A 105 30.89 1.79 28.19
CA GLU A 105 32.09 1.02 27.86
C GLU A 105 32.88 0.67 29.13
N GLY A 106 33.80 -0.29 29.02
CA GLY A 106 34.63 -0.73 30.15
C GLY A 106 35.54 0.35 30.74
N ASN A 107 35.81 1.42 29.98
CA ASN A 107 36.60 2.59 30.38
C ASN A 107 35.76 3.69 31.08
N GLY A 108 34.45 3.50 31.25
CA GLY A 108 33.55 4.46 31.89
C GLY A 108 32.92 5.52 30.97
N HIS A 109 33.28 5.55 29.68
CA HIS A 109 32.61 6.36 28.67
C HIS A 109 31.23 5.81 28.33
N GLY A 110 30.27 6.69 28.03
CA GLY A 110 28.96 6.30 27.54
C GLY A 110 29.01 5.67 26.15
N LYS A 111 28.27 4.58 25.92
CA LYS A 111 28.12 3.97 24.60
C LYS A 111 27.20 4.78 23.71
N GLY A 112 27.44 4.74 22.40
CA GLY A 112 26.48 5.24 21.41
C GLY A 112 25.17 4.45 21.46
N GLY A 113 24.05 5.14 21.25
CA GLY A 113 22.75 4.52 21.08
C GLY A 113 22.65 3.75 19.76
N ASN A 114 21.78 2.73 19.72
CA ASN A 114 21.35 2.13 18.46
C ASN A 114 20.39 3.06 17.72
N ASP A 115 20.39 2.97 16.39
CA ASP A 115 19.46 3.71 15.53
C ASP A 115 18.02 3.25 15.75
N GLY A 116 17.05 4.10 15.37
CA GLY A 116 15.65 3.72 15.30
C GLY A 116 15.38 2.75 14.16
N TYR A 117 14.19 2.16 14.14
CA TYR A 117 13.76 1.27 13.07
C TYR A 117 12.93 2.03 12.04
N PRO A 118 13.11 1.78 10.74
CA PRO A 118 12.32 2.43 9.71
C PRO A 118 10.86 1.97 9.77
N GLY A 119 9.94 2.87 9.41
CA GLY A 119 8.57 2.51 9.02
C GLY A 119 8.52 1.90 7.63
N GLU A 120 7.38 1.33 7.26
CA GLU A 120 7.18 0.74 5.94
C GLU A 120 6.94 1.82 4.87
N SER A 121 7.27 1.51 3.61
CA SER A 121 6.91 2.40 2.50
C SER A 121 5.40 2.44 2.29
N GLY A 122 4.90 3.61 1.89
CA GLY A 122 3.58 3.70 1.25
C GLY A 122 3.61 3.09 -0.14
N GLY A 123 2.47 2.55 -0.56
CA GLY A 123 2.24 2.10 -1.93
C GLY A 123 1.94 3.29 -2.84
N ASN A 124 2.14 3.15 -4.15
CA ASN A 124 1.87 4.22 -5.12
C ASN A 124 0.58 3.93 -5.90
N ILE A 125 -0.14 4.99 -6.31
CA ILE A 125 -1.33 4.85 -7.16
C ILE A 125 -1.13 5.60 -8.47
N LEU A 126 -1.33 4.90 -9.59
CA LEU A 126 -1.46 5.48 -10.92
C LEU A 126 -2.89 5.25 -11.42
N LEU A 127 -3.63 6.33 -11.65
CA LEU A 127 -4.93 6.33 -12.31
C LEU A 127 -4.80 7.04 -13.65
N GLN A 128 -4.95 6.30 -14.74
CA GLN A 128 -4.89 6.87 -16.09
C GLN A 128 -6.16 6.53 -16.86
N ALA A 129 -6.86 7.58 -17.30
CA ALA A 129 -8.02 7.45 -18.17
C ALA A 129 -8.22 8.67 -19.06
N ASN A 130 -8.98 8.50 -20.14
CA ASN A 130 -9.36 9.61 -21.01
C ASN A 130 -10.39 10.53 -20.34
N SER A 131 -11.17 9.99 -19.39
CA SER A 131 -12.10 10.78 -18.58
C SER A 131 -12.28 10.15 -17.19
N ILE A 132 -12.43 11.02 -16.18
CA ILE A 132 -12.74 10.63 -14.79
C ILE A 132 -13.96 11.45 -14.35
N GLN A 133 -15.03 10.77 -13.94
CA GLN A 133 -16.27 11.37 -13.46
C GLN A 133 -16.30 11.36 -11.93
N ASP A 134 -16.73 12.48 -11.35
CA ASP A 134 -16.82 12.72 -9.91
C ASP A 134 -15.51 12.44 -9.12
N PRO A 135 -14.33 12.92 -9.58
CA PRO A 135 -13.05 12.60 -8.96
C PRO A 135 -12.92 13.11 -7.51
N ASP A 136 -13.68 14.15 -7.15
CA ASP A 136 -13.76 14.71 -5.79
C ASP A 136 -14.32 13.74 -4.75
N ARG A 137 -14.96 12.65 -5.19
CA ARG A 137 -15.48 11.58 -4.33
C ARG A 137 -14.43 10.52 -3.98
N LEU A 138 -13.25 10.55 -4.59
CA LEU A 138 -12.17 9.61 -4.32
C LEU A 138 -11.08 10.30 -3.49
N THR A 139 -10.86 9.80 -2.27
CA THR A 139 -9.70 10.18 -1.45
C THR A 139 -8.63 9.11 -1.55
N ILE A 140 -7.39 9.50 -1.85
CA ILE A 140 -6.23 8.60 -1.87
C ILE A 140 -5.28 8.97 -0.72
N ILE A 141 -4.89 7.98 0.08
CA ILE A 141 -3.95 8.12 1.19
C ILE A 141 -2.76 7.19 0.94
N SER A 142 -1.57 7.76 0.84
CA SER A 142 -0.37 7.10 0.29
C SER A 142 0.90 7.52 1.04
N ASN A 143 0.83 7.52 2.37
CA ASN A 143 1.93 7.99 3.20
C ASN A 143 2.93 6.85 3.49
N GLY A 144 4.22 7.18 3.61
CA GLY A 144 5.15 6.29 4.29
C GLY A 144 4.83 6.20 5.79
N GLY A 145 5.21 5.09 6.41
CA GLY A 145 5.13 4.93 7.84
C GLY A 145 6.25 5.68 8.57
N ASN A 146 5.93 6.20 9.75
CA ASN A 146 6.91 6.82 10.63
C ASN A 146 7.94 5.79 11.12
N GLY A 147 9.22 6.16 11.11
CA GLY A 147 10.25 5.40 11.82
C GLY A 147 10.13 5.57 13.34
N SER A 148 10.70 4.61 14.07
CA SER A 148 10.79 4.66 15.52
C SER A 148 11.92 5.60 15.96
N GLY A 149 11.85 6.06 17.21
CA GLY A 149 12.99 6.74 17.83
C GLY A 149 14.18 5.80 18.00
N GLY A 150 15.40 6.35 17.93
CA GLY A 150 16.62 5.63 18.31
C GLY A 150 16.79 5.50 19.81
N GLN A 151 17.75 4.68 20.23
CA GLN A 151 18.14 4.54 21.63
C GLN A 151 18.94 5.75 22.08
N ASN A 152 18.69 6.23 23.30
CA ASN A 152 19.58 7.23 23.90
C ASN A 152 20.97 6.64 24.15
N GLY A 153 22.00 7.46 23.90
CA GLY A 153 23.37 7.13 24.29
C GLY A 153 23.52 7.03 25.81
N GLY A 154 24.52 6.27 26.27
CA GLY A 154 24.83 6.17 27.68
C GLY A 154 25.53 7.41 28.23
N LYS A 155 25.43 7.63 29.54
CA LYS A 155 26.07 8.75 30.23
C LYS A 155 27.51 8.41 30.64
N THR A 156 28.45 9.26 30.27
CA THR A 156 29.81 9.26 30.85
C THR A 156 29.75 9.81 32.27
N VAL A 157 30.48 9.19 33.21
CA VAL A 157 30.68 9.76 34.55
C VAL A 157 32.15 10.15 34.66
N VAL A 158 32.40 11.46 34.71
CA VAL A 158 33.72 12.00 35.03
C VAL A 158 33.83 12.02 36.55
N LYS A 159 34.83 11.31 37.09
CA LYS A 159 35.16 11.36 38.53
C LYS A 159 36.11 12.53 38.80
#